data_AF-A0A0L8KXK3-F1
#
_entry.id   AF-A0A0L8KXK3-F1
#
_cell.length_a   1.000
_cell.length_b   1.000
_cell.length_c   1.000
_cell.angle_alpha   90.00
_cell.angle_beta   90.00
_cell.angle_gamma   90.00
#
_symmetry.space_group_name_H-M   'P 1'
#
loop_
_entity.id
_entity.type
_entity.pdbx_description
1 polymer ?
#
loop_
_entity_poly.entity_id
_entity_poly.type
_entity_poly.pdbx_seq_one_letter_code
_entity_poly.pdbx_strand_id
1 'polypeptide(L)'
;MKRLGTGIGWRPEIADAVERMPGIDWVEVVAENICPGHLPDSLLRLRERGVTMVPHGVALGLGGADRPDEGRLTALAERAQALGSPLVTEHIAFVRAGGPLTVSPRLEAGHLLPVPRTRDALDVLCENIRIAQDALPVPLAVENIAALLAWPGEEMSEGQFLYDLADRTGVRLLIDVANLHTNHVNRGEDPAEALAELPLEAIAYVHVAGGFERDGVWHDSHAHPVPRPVLDILTDLASRVAPPGVLLERDENFPEAAELEGELGAIREALEKGGARPAQVPKAESADVDAESAEVGVAADTAGTPASDAPARQRLALAQTALLSALVAGTPVPEGFDRVRLGVQARALAGKRADVVAKIAPELPEILGAAYRPAFLAYAPGHPMTAGYRKDALDFAEHLLLAGRTEDAATRRALREWWLDRSGPAPRSRRPTVRLARATRRVLLRR
;
A
#
# COMPACT_ATOMS: atom_id res chain seq x y z
N MET A 1 -13.75 -11.59 -17.47
CA MET A 1 -13.17 -12.39 -16.36
C MET A 1 -14.24 -13.27 -15.75
N LYS A 2 -13.88 -14.45 -15.22
CA LYS A 2 -14.76 -15.24 -14.36
C LYS A 2 -15.13 -14.38 -13.14
N ARG A 3 -16.39 -14.36 -12.71
CA ARG A 3 -16.76 -13.67 -11.46
C ARG A 3 -16.09 -14.41 -10.28
N LEU A 4 -15.40 -13.67 -9.43
CA LEU A 4 -14.74 -14.16 -8.22
C LEU A 4 -15.74 -14.34 -7.07
N GLY A 5 -16.77 -13.48 -6.99
CA GLY A 5 -17.71 -13.47 -5.87
C GLY A 5 -17.13 -12.78 -4.63
N THR A 6 -17.54 -13.20 -3.43
CA THR A 6 -17.04 -12.64 -2.16
C THR A 6 -15.81 -13.41 -1.70
N GLY A 7 -14.73 -12.68 -1.38
CA GLY A 7 -13.48 -13.23 -0.87
C GLY A 7 -13.04 -12.56 0.42
N ILE A 8 -11.92 -13.02 0.97
CA ILE A 8 -11.33 -12.48 2.20
C ILE A 8 -9.80 -12.43 2.08
N GLY A 9 -9.18 -11.39 2.65
CA GLY A 9 -7.74 -11.31 2.78
C GLY A 9 -7.19 -12.46 3.62
N TRP A 10 -6.25 -13.23 3.08
CA TRP A 10 -5.51 -14.22 3.81
C TRP A 10 -4.38 -13.55 4.59
N ARG A 11 -4.31 -13.82 5.89
CA ARG A 11 -3.18 -13.47 6.77
C ARG A 11 -2.77 -14.72 7.56
N PRO A 12 -1.47 -14.90 7.88
CA PRO A 12 -1.03 -16.05 8.68
C PRO A 12 -1.84 -16.28 9.96
N GLU A 13 -2.26 -15.20 10.61
CA GLU A 13 -3.00 -15.18 11.87
C GLU A 13 -4.42 -15.76 11.77
N ILE A 14 -5.06 -15.65 10.59
CA ILE A 14 -6.42 -16.18 10.33
C ILE A 14 -6.43 -17.29 9.29
N ALA A 15 -5.27 -17.83 8.93
CA ALA A 15 -5.12 -18.81 7.85
C ALA A 15 -6.03 -20.04 8.04
N ASP A 16 -6.10 -20.59 9.25
CA ASP A 16 -6.92 -21.77 9.57
C ASP A 16 -8.42 -21.47 9.57
N ALA A 17 -8.80 -20.23 9.87
CA ALA A 17 -10.19 -19.79 9.83
C ALA A 17 -10.64 -19.61 8.38
N VAL A 18 -9.87 -18.88 7.57
CA VAL A 18 -10.11 -18.65 6.14
C VAL A 18 -10.15 -19.99 5.38
N GLU A 19 -9.24 -20.90 5.70
CA GLU A 19 -9.24 -22.23 5.09
C GLU A 19 -10.55 -22.98 5.37
N ARG A 20 -11.06 -22.97 6.59
CA ARG A 20 -12.27 -23.74 6.93
C ARG A 20 -13.58 -23.03 6.56
N MET A 21 -13.51 -21.77 6.14
CA MET A 21 -14.67 -20.93 5.90
C MET A 21 -15.47 -21.42 4.67
N PRO A 22 -16.77 -21.69 4.82
CA PRO A 22 -17.61 -22.14 3.72
C PRO A 22 -17.86 -21.01 2.70
N GLY A 23 -17.84 -21.34 1.41
CA GLY A 23 -18.18 -20.40 0.33
C GLY A 23 -17.12 -19.36 -0.01
N ILE A 24 -15.89 -19.50 0.51
CA ILE A 24 -14.73 -18.71 0.06
C ILE A 24 -14.08 -19.40 -1.14
N ASP A 25 -14.28 -18.83 -2.32
CA ASP A 25 -13.76 -19.33 -3.59
C ASP A 25 -12.51 -18.58 -4.07
N TRP A 26 -12.15 -17.49 -3.38
CA TRP A 26 -10.91 -16.77 -3.63
C TRP A 26 -10.41 -16.00 -2.40
N VAL A 27 -9.09 -15.80 -2.34
CA VAL A 27 -8.41 -15.04 -1.28
C VAL A 27 -7.38 -14.10 -1.89
N GLU A 28 -7.08 -13.03 -1.17
CA GLU A 28 -5.97 -12.15 -1.47
C GLU A 28 -4.81 -12.39 -0.51
N VAL A 29 -3.58 -12.30 -0.99
CA VAL A 29 -2.37 -12.48 -0.18
C VAL A 29 -1.44 -11.28 -0.37
N VAL A 30 -0.98 -10.68 0.72
CA VAL A 30 0.07 -9.65 0.65
C VAL A 30 1.34 -10.26 0.06
N ALA A 31 1.74 -9.80 -1.12
CA ALA A 31 2.81 -10.40 -1.91
C ALA A 31 4.13 -10.44 -1.12
N GLU A 32 4.48 -9.33 -0.46
CA GLU A 32 5.71 -9.17 0.30
C GLU A 32 5.82 -10.15 1.48
N ASN A 33 4.71 -10.71 1.95
CA ASN A 33 4.67 -11.63 3.09
C ASN A 33 4.86 -13.10 2.69
N ILE A 34 4.93 -13.42 1.39
CA ILE A 34 5.14 -14.80 0.91
C ILE A 34 6.47 -14.98 0.18
N CYS A 35 7.00 -16.20 0.30
CA CYS A 35 8.18 -16.66 -0.42
C CYS A 35 7.76 -17.67 -1.50
N PRO A 36 8.02 -17.42 -2.79
CA PRO A 36 7.68 -18.35 -3.87
C PRO A 36 8.21 -19.78 -3.66
N GLY A 37 9.41 -19.91 -3.08
CA GLY A 37 10.03 -21.21 -2.79
C GLY A 37 9.50 -21.94 -1.55
N HIS A 38 8.70 -21.27 -0.73
CA HIS A 38 8.15 -21.83 0.51
C HIS A 38 6.80 -21.17 0.83
N LEU A 39 5.76 -21.58 0.10
CA LEU A 39 4.40 -21.14 0.37
C LEU A 39 3.88 -21.77 1.68
N PRO A 40 3.16 -21.00 2.52
CA PRO A 40 2.44 -21.54 3.67
C PRO A 40 1.54 -22.73 3.33
N ASP A 41 1.49 -23.74 4.19
CA ASP A 41 0.72 -24.97 3.94
C ASP A 41 -0.79 -24.70 3.72
N SER A 42 -1.35 -23.70 4.39
CA SER A 42 -2.76 -23.31 4.19
C SER A 42 -3.03 -22.78 2.79
N LEU A 43 -2.10 -22.03 2.18
CA LEU A 43 -2.23 -21.61 0.78
C LEU A 43 -2.13 -22.80 -0.18
N LEU A 44 -1.30 -23.80 0.13
CA LEU A 44 -1.23 -25.04 -0.65
C LEU A 44 -2.58 -25.79 -0.60
N ARG A 45 -3.18 -25.93 0.58
CA ARG A 45 -4.49 -26.57 0.76
C ARG A 45 -5.64 -25.80 0.09
N LEU A 46 -5.63 -24.46 0.15
CA LEU A 46 -6.56 -23.61 -0.59
C LEU A 46 -6.43 -23.83 -2.10
N ARG A 47 -5.19 -23.89 -2.61
CA ARG A 47 -4.92 -24.17 -4.02
C ARG A 47 -5.42 -25.54 -4.45
N GLU A 48 -5.20 -26.59 -3.66
CA GLU A 48 -5.70 -27.95 -3.92
C GLU A 48 -7.23 -28.02 -4.00
N ARG A 49 -7.93 -27.14 -3.28
CA ARG A 49 -9.39 -26.98 -3.35
C ARG A 49 -9.88 -26.15 -4.54
N GLY A 50 -8.97 -25.57 -5.32
CA GLY A 50 -9.31 -24.71 -6.45
C GLY A 50 -9.67 -23.27 -6.08
N VAL A 51 -9.30 -22.82 -4.87
CA VAL A 51 -9.48 -21.42 -4.44
C VAL A 51 -8.53 -20.53 -5.25
N THR A 52 -9.07 -19.47 -5.84
CA THR A 52 -8.27 -18.49 -6.59
C THR A 52 -7.47 -17.63 -5.61
N MET A 53 -6.18 -17.40 -5.88
CA MET A 53 -5.33 -16.58 -5.03
C MET A 53 -4.82 -15.39 -5.82
N VAL A 54 -4.97 -14.18 -5.29
CA VAL A 54 -4.48 -12.94 -5.90
C VAL A 54 -3.38 -12.35 -5.01
N PRO A 55 -2.14 -12.17 -5.49
CA PRO A 55 -1.14 -11.44 -4.76
C PRO A 55 -1.39 -9.93 -4.90
N HIS A 56 -1.36 -9.25 -3.77
CA HIS A 56 -1.51 -7.82 -3.65
C HIS A 56 -0.21 -7.22 -3.12
N GLY A 57 0.44 -6.40 -3.94
CA GLY A 57 1.70 -5.75 -3.64
C GLY A 57 1.49 -4.47 -2.84
N VAL A 58 2.46 -4.13 -1.98
CA VAL A 58 2.45 -2.89 -1.18
C VAL A 58 3.71 -2.04 -1.34
N ALA A 59 4.66 -2.47 -2.20
CA ALA A 59 6.01 -1.91 -2.20
C ALA A 59 6.56 -1.43 -3.56
N LEU A 60 5.84 -1.55 -4.68
CA LEU A 60 6.36 -1.09 -5.99
C LEU A 60 6.38 0.43 -6.07
N GLY A 61 5.34 1.09 -5.57
CA GLY A 61 5.25 2.54 -5.55
C GLY A 61 5.18 3.12 -6.97
N LEU A 62 4.27 2.58 -7.79
CA LEU A 62 4.12 2.89 -9.21
C LEU A 62 3.82 4.37 -9.49
N GLY A 63 3.30 5.10 -8.50
CA GLY A 63 3.08 6.54 -8.54
C GLY A 63 4.32 7.40 -8.31
N GLY A 64 5.49 6.80 -8.04
CA GLY A 64 6.74 7.52 -7.85
C GLY A 64 7.36 8.05 -9.15
N ALA A 65 8.14 9.12 -9.05
CA ALA A 65 8.86 9.69 -10.20
C ALA A 65 10.01 8.79 -10.71
N ASP A 66 10.55 7.91 -9.87
CA ASP A 66 11.48 6.86 -10.33
C ASP A 66 10.72 5.80 -11.14
N ARG A 67 11.41 5.17 -12.10
CA ARG A 67 10.88 3.97 -12.76
C ARG A 67 10.74 2.82 -11.75
N PRO A 68 9.79 1.90 -11.95
CA PRO A 68 9.64 0.72 -11.09
C PRO A 68 10.95 -0.08 -11.00
N ASP A 69 11.26 -0.56 -9.81
CA ASP A 69 12.46 -1.36 -9.58
C ASP A 69 12.31 -2.75 -10.23
N GLU A 70 13.22 -3.08 -11.15
CA GLU A 70 13.20 -4.35 -11.90
C GLU A 70 13.22 -5.57 -10.98
N GLY A 71 14.01 -5.53 -9.90
CA GLY A 71 14.10 -6.62 -8.93
C GLY A 71 12.78 -6.85 -8.20
N ARG A 72 12.09 -5.79 -7.79
CA ARG A 72 10.76 -5.89 -7.18
C ARG A 72 9.70 -6.39 -8.16
N LEU A 73 9.75 -5.96 -9.42
CA LEU A 73 8.86 -6.47 -10.47
C LEU A 73 9.05 -7.96 -10.71
N THR A 74 10.31 -8.42 -10.85
CA THR A 74 10.62 -9.85 -10.95
C THR A 74 10.11 -10.61 -9.74
N ALA A 75 10.31 -10.08 -8.54
CA ALA A 75 9.86 -10.74 -7.32
C ALA A 75 8.32 -10.80 -7.21
N LEU A 76 7.58 -9.81 -7.73
CA LEU A 76 6.11 -9.87 -7.81
C LEU A 76 5.65 -10.88 -8.87
N ALA A 77 6.30 -10.92 -10.03
CA ALA A 77 6.06 -11.89 -11.08
C ALA A 77 6.22 -13.35 -10.60
N GLU A 78 7.31 -13.64 -9.88
CA GLU A 78 7.56 -14.97 -9.30
C GLU A 78 6.45 -15.40 -8.32
N ARG A 79 5.93 -14.45 -7.51
CA ARG A 79 4.83 -14.72 -6.57
C ARG A 79 3.52 -14.99 -7.30
N ALA A 80 3.22 -14.22 -8.34
CA ALA A 80 2.05 -14.46 -9.18
C ALA A 80 2.08 -15.87 -9.80
N GLN A 81 3.23 -16.28 -10.30
CA GLN A 81 3.44 -17.61 -10.86
C GLN A 81 3.32 -18.71 -9.80
N ALA A 82 3.94 -18.53 -8.63
CA ALA A 82 3.88 -19.50 -7.54
C ALA A 82 2.45 -19.75 -7.03
N LEU A 83 1.64 -18.70 -6.99
CA LEU A 83 0.22 -18.78 -6.63
C LEU A 83 -0.67 -19.28 -7.77
N GLY A 84 -0.20 -19.30 -9.01
CA GLY A 84 -1.04 -19.56 -10.19
C GLY A 84 -2.12 -18.49 -10.37
N SER A 85 -1.79 -17.25 -10.03
CA SER A 85 -2.75 -16.15 -9.95
C SER A 85 -3.28 -15.72 -11.33
N PRO A 86 -4.55 -15.33 -11.47
CA PRO A 86 -5.08 -14.78 -12.71
C PRO A 86 -4.69 -13.32 -12.97
N LEU A 87 -4.25 -12.59 -11.94
CA LEU A 87 -3.85 -11.17 -11.99
C LEU A 87 -2.96 -10.82 -10.79
N VAL A 88 -2.34 -9.65 -10.79
CA VAL A 88 -1.70 -9.08 -9.59
C VAL A 88 -2.25 -7.69 -9.32
N THR A 89 -2.20 -7.26 -8.06
CA THR A 89 -2.62 -5.91 -7.69
C THR A 89 -1.52 -5.10 -7.00
N GLU A 90 -1.60 -3.78 -7.11
CA GLU A 90 -0.75 -2.80 -6.43
C GLU A 90 -1.54 -1.49 -6.27
N HIS A 91 -0.97 -0.51 -5.59
CA HIS A 91 -1.56 0.78 -5.31
C HIS A 91 -1.08 1.86 -6.27
N ILE A 92 -1.95 2.83 -6.47
CA ILE A 92 -1.64 4.13 -7.04
C ILE A 92 -1.01 5.01 -5.95
N ALA A 93 0.21 4.66 -5.58
CA ALA A 93 0.94 5.32 -4.51
C ALA A 93 2.41 5.52 -4.88
N PHE A 94 3.04 6.48 -4.23
CA PHE A 94 4.50 6.52 -4.14
C PHE A 94 4.93 6.16 -2.72
N VAL A 95 6.04 5.44 -2.57
CA VAL A 95 6.57 5.05 -1.25
C VAL A 95 8.00 5.57 -1.02
N ARG A 96 8.64 6.08 -2.08
CA ARG A 96 10.01 6.59 -2.09
C ARG A 96 10.12 7.82 -2.98
N ALA A 97 11.08 8.66 -2.68
CA ALA A 97 11.48 9.81 -3.48
C ALA A 97 12.96 10.15 -3.24
N GLY A 98 13.48 11.16 -3.93
CA GLY A 98 14.89 11.55 -3.88
C GLY A 98 15.74 10.90 -4.95
N GLY A 99 17.05 10.80 -4.73
CA GLY A 99 17.97 10.09 -5.63
C GLY A 99 18.43 10.89 -6.84
N PRO A 100 18.84 10.22 -7.94
CA PRO A 100 19.50 10.87 -9.08
C PRO A 100 18.68 11.99 -9.74
N LEU A 101 17.35 11.84 -9.83
CA LEU A 101 16.48 12.85 -10.42
C LEU A 101 16.57 14.19 -9.67
N THR A 102 16.66 14.17 -8.35
CA THR A 102 16.66 15.40 -7.54
C THR A 102 18.01 15.73 -6.92
N VAL A 103 19.05 14.92 -7.19
CA VAL A 103 20.39 15.03 -6.59
C VAL A 103 20.30 15.12 -5.06
N SER A 104 19.45 14.27 -4.48
CA SER A 104 19.21 14.22 -3.03
C SER A 104 19.31 12.79 -2.49
N PRO A 105 19.46 12.60 -1.16
CA PRO A 105 19.39 11.27 -0.58
C PRO A 105 18.07 10.56 -0.94
N ARG A 106 18.12 9.24 -1.15
CA ARG A 106 16.90 8.45 -1.30
C ARG A 106 16.18 8.39 0.05
N LEU A 107 14.87 8.62 0.02
CA LEU A 107 13.98 8.59 1.17
C LEU A 107 12.91 7.52 0.96
N GLU A 108 12.50 6.88 2.04
CA GLU A 108 11.43 5.89 2.05
C GLU A 108 10.44 6.19 3.17
N ALA A 109 9.15 6.21 2.82
CA ALA A 109 8.06 6.47 3.76
C ALA A 109 7.78 5.25 4.66
N GLY A 110 8.10 4.04 4.18
CA GLY A 110 7.69 2.79 4.80
C GLY A 110 6.18 2.49 4.65
N HIS A 111 5.45 3.37 3.96
CA HIS A 111 4.02 3.25 3.77
C HIS A 111 3.59 3.98 2.49
N LEU A 112 2.39 3.69 2.01
CA LEU A 112 1.79 4.31 0.84
C LEU A 112 1.56 5.80 1.07
N LEU A 113 1.88 6.61 0.07
CA LEU A 113 1.59 8.04 0.04
C LEU A 113 0.82 8.40 -1.24
N PRO A 114 -0.14 9.33 -1.15
CA PRO A 114 -1.00 9.68 -2.28
C PRO A 114 -0.20 10.36 -3.38
N VAL A 115 -0.57 10.14 -4.63
CA VAL A 115 0.01 10.85 -5.77
C VAL A 115 -0.72 12.18 -6.01
N PRO A 116 -0.04 13.22 -6.54
CA PRO A 116 -0.75 14.39 -7.02
C PRO A 116 -1.59 14.03 -8.24
N ARG A 117 -2.87 14.41 -8.26
CA ARG A 117 -3.77 14.21 -9.42
C ARG A 117 -3.56 15.31 -10.47
N THR A 118 -2.36 15.35 -11.05
CA THR A 118 -1.96 16.28 -12.12
C THR A 118 -1.65 15.55 -13.42
N ARG A 119 -1.66 16.26 -14.55
CA ARG A 119 -1.31 15.70 -15.87
C ARG A 119 0.10 15.12 -15.87
N ASP A 120 1.06 15.86 -15.30
CA ASP A 120 2.45 15.40 -15.15
C ASP A 120 2.54 14.07 -14.38
N ALA A 121 1.82 13.96 -13.26
CA ALA A 121 1.84 12.76 -12.44
C ALA A 121 1.17 11.58 -13.13
N LEU A 122 0.06 11.83 -13.83
CA LEU A 122 -0.63 10.84 -14.63
C LEU A 122 0.26 10.31 -15.76
N ASP A 123 1.01 11.18 -16.45
CA ASP A 123 1.93 10.78 -17.52
C ASP A 123 3.04 9.85 -17.02
N VAL A 124 3.66 10.19 -15.88
CA VAL A 124 4.67 9.35 -15.23
C VAL A 124 4.07 8.03 -14.78
N LEU A 125 2.90 8.06 -14.13
CA LEU A 125 2.22 6.86 -13.68
C LEU A 125 1.88 5.96 -14.86
N CYS A 126 1.35 6.50 -15.96
CA CYS A 126 1.07 5.72 -17.18
C CYS A 126 2.32 5.02 -17.72
N GLU A 127 3.48 5.70 -17.76
CA GLU A 127 4.74 5.06 -18.16
C GLU A 127 5.12 3.94 -17.19
N ASN A 128 5.05 4.18 -15.88
CA ASN A 128 5.40 3.19 -14.86
C ASN A 128 4.46 1.96 -14.89
N ILE A 129 3.16 2.17 -15.15
CA ILE A 129 2.17 1.11 -15.33
C ILE A 129 2.50 0.25 -16.54
N ARG A 130 2.86 0.84 -17.68
CA ARG A 130 3.28 0.07 -18.87
C ARG A 130 4.53 -0.76 -18.61
N ILE A 131 5.54 -0.19 -17.96
CA ILE A 131 6.75 -0.93 -17.54
C ILE A 131 6.38 -2.13 -16.66
N ALA A 132 5.47 -1.94 -15.70
CA ALA A 132 5.01 -3.02 -14.84
C ALA A 132 4.23 -4.09 -15.60
N GLN A 133 3.29 -3.70 -16.47
CA GLN A 133 2.52 -4.63 -17.30
C GLN A 133 3.42 -5.46 -18.22
N ASP A 134 4.46 -4.87 -18.80
CA ASP A 134 5.42 -5.58 -19.67
C ASP A 134 6.25 -6.62 -18.89
N ALA A 135 6.54 -6.35 -17.61
CA ALA A 135 7.34 -7.22 -16.75
C ALA A 135 6.53 -8.33 -16.06
N LEU A 136 5.22 -8.15 -15.90
CA LEU A 136 4.37 -9.06 -15.15
C LEU A 136 3.78 -10.16 -16.05
N PRO A 137 3.70 -11.41 -15.56
CA PRO A 137 3.25 -12.56 -16.37
C PRO A 137 1.72 -12.63 -16.51
N VAL A 138 0.99 -11.75 -15.81
CA VAL A 138 -0.47 -11.71 -15.71
C VAL A 138 -0.93 -10.26 -15.63
N PRO A 139 -2.21 -9.96 -15.94
CA PRO A 139 -2.74 -8.59 -15.88
C PRO A 139 -2.50 -7.93 -14.51
N LEU A 140 -2.21 -6.62 -14.57
CA LEU A 140 -2.11 -5.75 -13.40
C LEU A 140 -3.45 -5.05 -13.16
N ALA A 141 -3.91 -5.02 -11.91
CA ALA A 141 -4.90 -4.07 -11.44
C ALA A 141 -4.27 -3.09 -10.43
N VAL A 142 -4.75 -1.85 -10.41
CA VAL A 142 -4.24 -0.83 -9.49
C VAL A 142 -5.31 -0.21 -8.61
N GLU A 143 -4.94 0.10 -7.38
CA GLU A 143 -5.83 0.49 -6.29
C GLU A 143 -5.76 1.97 -5.93
N ASN A 144 -6.93 2.59 -5.72
CA ASN A 144 -7.04 3.92 -5.13
C ASN A 144 -6.77 3.86 -3.62
N ILE A 145 -6.05 4.85 -3.08
CA ILE A 145 -5.63 4.82 -1.67
C ILE A 145 -6.40 5.85 -0.83
N ALA A 146 -6.53 5.57 0.47
CA ALA A 146 -6.87 6.58 1.45
C ALA A 146 -5.79 7.68 1.53
N ALA A 147 -6.22 8.93 1.50
CA ALA A 147 -5.34 10.09 1.58
C ALA A 147 -5.72 10.99 2.76
N LEU A 148 -4.77 11.18 3.68
CA LEU A 148 -4.92 12.13 4.80
C LEU A 148 -4.62 13.58 4.38
N LEU A 149 -3.92 13.76 3.27
CA LEU A 149 -3.44 15.05 2.78
C LEU A 149 -3.84 15.25 1.32
N ALA A 150 -4.12 16.50 0.97
CA ALA A 150 -4.35 16.96 -0.40
C ALA A 150 -3.07 17.53 -1.00
N TRP A 151 -2.81 17.17 -2.25
CA TRP A 151 -1.76 17.81 -3.03
C TRP A 151 -2.23 19.20 -3.46
N PRO A 152 -1.39 20.24 -3.33
CA PRO A 152 -1.71 21.53 -3.92
C PRO A 152 -1.70 21.43 -5.44
N GLY A 153 -2.67 22.08 -6.08
CA GLY A 153 -2.75 22.14 -7.54
C GLY A 153 -3.24 20.85 -8.20
N GLU A 154 -4.10 20.07 -7.54
CA GLU A 154 -4.80 18.97 -8.20
C GLU A 154 -5.67 19.50 -9.36
N GLU A 155 -5.67 18.75 -10.45
CA GLU A 155 -6.23 19.15 -11.74
C GLU A 155 -7.40 18.28 -12.18
N MET A 156 -7.61 17.15 -11.50
CA MET A 156 -8.58 16.10 -11.78
C MET A 156 -9.21 15.63 -10.47
N SER A 157 -10.45 15.18 -10.54
CA SER A 157 -11.08 14.39 -9.46
C SER A 157 -10.45 12.99 -9.35
N GLU A 158 -10.82 12.22 -8.32
CA GLU A 158 -10.38 10.83 -8.17
C GLU A 158 -10.87 9.98 -9.33
N GLY A 159 -12.16 10.09 -9.66
CA GLY A 159 -12.78 9.33 -10.73
C GLY A 159 -12.18 9.65 -12.10
N GLN A 160 -11.98 10.92 -12.45
CA GLN A 160 -11.30 11.31 -13.70
C GLN A 160 -9.86 10.79 -13.77
N PHE A 161 -9.09 10.88 -12.68
CA PHE A 161 -7.72 10.39 -12.65
C PHE A 161 -7.64 8.87 -12.89
N LEU A 162 -8.57 8.11 -12.28
CA LEU A 162 -8.67 6.66 -12.48
C LEU A 162 -9.18 6.28 -13.88
N TYR A 163 -10.13 7.06 -14.41
CA TYR A 163 -10.61 6.92 -15.79
C TYR A 163 -9.47 7.09 -16.80
N ASP A 164 -8.79 8.24 -16.77
CA ASP A 164 -7.73 8.54 -17.73
C ASP A 164 -6.57 7.54 -17.60
N LEU A 165 -6.26 7.06 -16.39
CA LEU A 165 -5.24 6.04 -16.19
C LEU A 165 -5.61 4.73 -16.88
N ALA A 166 -6.83 4.24 -16.65
CA ALA A 166 -7.31 3.00 -17.24
C ALA A 166 -7.45 3.11 -18.77
N ASP A 167 -8.00 4.21 -19.27
CA ASP A 167 -8.16 4.46 -20.71
C ASP A 167 -6.80 4.47 -21.44
N ARG A 168 -5.80 5.15 -20.87
CA ARG A 168 -4.48 5.30 -21.51
C ARG A 168 -3.60 4.05 -21.44
N THR A 169 -3.82 3.16 -20.48
CA THR A 169 -2.92 2.02 -20.21
C THR A 169 -3.58 0.65 -20.36
N GLY A 170 -4.91 0.58 -20.34
CA GLY A 170 -5.66 -0.67 -20.25
C GLY A 170 -5.49 -1.41 -18.93
N VAL A 171 -4.90 -0.77 -17.90
CA VAL A 171 -4.77 -1.37 -16.57
C VAL A 171 -6.15 -1.62 -15.97
N ARG A 172 -6.29 -2.68 -15.18
CA ARG A 172 -7.53 -2.94 -14.43
C ARG A 172 -7.54 -2.09 -13.16
N LEU A 173 -8.71 -1.91 -12.57
CA LEU A 173 -8.86 -1.16 -11.32
C LEU A 173 -9.28 -2.07 -10.17
N LEU A 174 -8.57 -1.96 -9.06
CA LEU A 174 -9.04 -2.41 -7.75
C LEU A 174 -9.66 -1.20 -7.07
N ILE A 175 -10.97 -1.21 -6.83
CA ILE A 175 -11.63 -0.07 -6.18
C ILE A 175 -11.82 -0.38 -4.71
N ASP A 176 -11.19 0.39 -3.84
CA ASP A 176 -11.44 0.30 -2.41
C ASP A 176 -12.47 1.35 -1.99
N VAL A 177 -13.66 0.87 -1.60
CA VAL A 177 -14.75 1.73 -1.15
C VAL A 177 -14.54 2.25 0.28
N ALA A 178 -13.71 1.59 1.09
CA ALA A 178 -13.27 2.12 2.37
C ALA A 178 -12.32 3.30 2.18
N ASN A 179 -11.48 3.27 1.15
CA ASN A 179 -10.65 4.41 0.75
C ASN A 179 -11.49 5.58 0.25
N LEU A 180 -12.55 5.33 -0.55
CA LEU A 180 -13.50 6.39 -0.94
C LEU A 180 -14.17 7.05 0.28
N HIS A 181 -14.62 6.26 1.25
CA HIS A 181 -15.15 6.79 2.51
C HIS A 181 -14.11 7.62 3.25
N THR A 182 -12.88 7.12 3.35
CA THR A 182 -11.79 7.80 4.05
C THR A 182 -11.50 9.15 3.41
N ASN A 183 -11.48 9.20 2.07
CA ASN A 183 -11.29 10.43 1.30
C ASN A 183 -12.48 11.40 1.48
N HIS A 184 -13.71 10.89 1.57
CA HIS A 184 -14.87 11.71 1.91
C HIS A 184 -14.72 12.41 3.27
N VAL A 185 -14.42 11.66 4.33
CA VAL A 185 -14.30 12.24 5.68
C VAL A 185 -13.09 13.16 5.81
N ASN A 186 -11.94 12.77 5.24
CA ASN A 186 -10.69 13.49 5.44
C ASN A 186 -10.53 14.69 4.50
N ARG A 187 -11.12 14.65 3.31
CA ARG A 187 -10.87 15.61 2.22
C ARG A 187 -12.15 16.25 1.65
N GLY A 188 -13.33 15.78 2.05
CA GLY A 188 -14.62 16.30 1.58
C GLY A 188 -14.98 15.85 0.16
N GLU A 189 -14.34 14.80 -0.36
CA GLU A 189 -14.65 14.26 -1.69
C GLU A 189 -16.00 13.52 -1.67
N ASP A 190 -16.78 13.57 -2.75
CA ASP A 190 -18.05 12.85 -2.84
C ASP A 190 -17.83 11.45 -3.44
N PRO A 191 -18.03 10.35 -2.68
CA PRO A 191 -17.93 9.01 -3.22
C PRO A 191 -18.87 8.76 -4.40
N ALA A 192 -20.06 9.36 -4.42
CA ALA A 192 -21.03 9.15 -5.49
C ALA A 192 -20.59 9.80 -6.81
N GLU A 193 -19.88 10.93 -6.73
CA GLU A 193 -19.25 11.61 -7.87
C GLU A 193 -18.06 10.77 -8.38
N ALA A 194 -17.17 10.33 -7.49
CA ALA A 194 -16.07 9.45 -7.86
C ALA A 194 -16.57 8.18 -8.59
N LEU A 195 -17.58 7.50 -8.03
CA LEU A 195 -18.20 6.33 -8.64
C LEU A 195 -18.90 6.61 -9.99
N ALA A 196 -19.34 7.84 -10.24
CA ALA A 196 -19.99 8.22 -11.50
C ALA A 196 -18.99 8.38 -12.65
N GLU A 197 -17.74 8.72 -12.33
CA GLU A 197 -16.68 8.97 -13.30
C GLU A 197 -15.80 7.73 -13.55
N LEU A 198 -15.92 6.67 -12.73
CA LEU A 198 -15.13 5.45 -12.88
C LEU A 198 -15.43 4.70 -14.19
N PRO A 199 -14.40 4.14 -14.85
CA PRO A 199 -14.59 3.18 -15.94
C PRO A 199 -14.99 1.81 -15.36
N LEU A 200 -16.28 1.60 -15.13
CA LEU A 200 -16.82 0.43 -14.41
C LEU A 200 -16.41 -0.92 -15.04
N GLU A 201 -16.19 -0.95 -16.35
CA GLU A 201 -15.70 -2.12 -17.09
C GLU A 201 -14.24 -2.47 -16.79
N ALA A 202 -13.44 -1.51 -16.31
CA ALA A 202 -12.04 -1.70 -15.93
C ALA A 202 -11.89 -2.39 -14.55
N ILE A 203 -12.94 -2.41 -13.73
CA ILE A 203 -12.91 -2.98 -12.39
C ILE A 203 -12.52 -4.47 -12.44
N ALA A 204 -11.46 -4.84 -11.73
CA ALA A 204 -11.05 -6.22 -11.50
C ALA A 204 -11.79 -6.82 -10.30
N TYR A 205 -11.79 -6.12 -9.16
CA TYR A 205 -12.55 -6.43 -7.96
C TYR A 205 -12.57 -5.20 -7.02
N VAL A 206 -13.24 -5.34 -5.88
CA VAL A 206 -13.48 -4.27 -4.92
C VAL A 206 -12.94 -4.65 -3.55
N HIS A 207 -12.31 -3.72 -2.86
CA HIS A 207 -11.95 -3.84 -1.45
C HIS A 207 -13.00 -3.21 -0.56
N VAL A 208 -13.23 -3.87 0.58
CA VAL A 208 -14.08 -3.41 1.66
C VAL A 208 -13.32 -3.66 2.95
N ALA A 209 -13.02 -2.58 3.66
CA ALA A 209 -12.36 -2.63 4.95
C ALA A 209 -13.12 -1.79 5.99
N GLY A 210 -12.72 -1.94 7.24
CA GLY A 210 -13.21 -1.09 8.32
C GLY A 210 -12.15 -0.13 8.84
N GLY A 211 -12.65 0.92 9.49
CA GLY A 211 -11.85 2.00 10.03
C GLY A 211 -12.56 2.64 11.21
N PHE A 212 -11.94 3.67 11.76
CA PHE A 212 -12.51 4.42 12.86
C PHE A 212 -12.20 5.91 12.73
N GLU A 213 -13.09 6.75 13.27
CA GLU A 213 -12.83 8.18 13.38
C GLU A 213 -12.16 8.50 14.71
N ARG A 214 -11.14 9.36 14.67
CA ARG A 214 -10.53 9.94 15.85
C ARG A 214 -10.16 11.39 15.58
N ASP A 215 -10.56 12.29 16.47
CA ASP A 215 -10.20 13.71 16.43
C ASP A 215 -10.56 14.37 15.07
N GLY A 216 -11.68 13.98 14.45
CA GLY A 216 -12.13 14.49 13.14
C GLY A 216 -11.34 13.95 11.94
N VAL A 217 -10.58 12.87 12.14
CA VAL A 217 -9.79 12.19 11.12
C VAL A 217 -10.25 10.74 11.03
N TRP A 218 -10.61 10.30 9.83
CA TRP A 218 -10.85 8.89 9.58
C TRP A 218 -9.54 8.15 9.41
N HIS A 219 -9.36 7.10 10.20
CA HIS A 219 -8.25 6.18 10.16
C HIS A 219 -8.70 4.89 9.49
N ASP A 220 -8.24 4.71 8.27
CA ASP A 220 -8.32 3.45 7.58
C ASP A 220 -7.29 2.47 8.17
N SER A 221 -7.79 1.50 8.92
CA SER A 221 -6.96 0.68 9.83
C SER A 221 -7.02 -0.79 9.52
N HIS A 222 -8.04 -1.21 8.77
CA HIS A 222 -8.33 -2.61 8.45
C HIS A 222 -8.42 -3.52 9.69
N ALA A 223 -8.62 -2.93 10.88
CA ALA A 223 -8.62 -3.61 12.17
C ALA A 223 -9.97 -3.54 12.90
N HIS A 224 -10.95 -2.88 12.28
CA HIS A 224 -12.28 -2.62 12.83
C HIS A 224 -13.37 -3.19 11.90
N PRO A 225 -14.55 -3.56 12.41
CA PRO A 225 -15.67 -4.02 11.59
C PRO A 225 -16.02 -3.05 10.45
N VAL A 226 -16.49 -3.58 9.33
CA VAL A 226 -16.92 -2.75 8.19
C VAL A 226 -18.09 -1.86 8.60
N PRO A 227 -17.94 -0.53 8.56
CA PRO A 227 -18.99 0.38 9.02
C PRO A 227 -20.08 0.54 7.96
N ARG A 228 -21.27 0.93 8.42
CA ARG A 228 -22.44 1.09 7.55
C ARG A 228 -22.21 2.04 6.35
N PRO A 229 -21.57 3.22 6.52
CA PRO A 229 -21.27 4.09 5.38
C PRO A 229 -20.45 3.45 4.26
N VAL A 230 -19.51 2.55 4.58
CA VAL A 230 -18.72 1.83 3.57
C VAL A 230 -19.60 0.83 2.81
N LEU A 231 -20.48 0.12 3.51
CA LEU A 231 -21.47 -0.76 2.86
C LEU A 231 -22.48 0.00 2.00
N ASP A 232 -22.81 1.25 2.35
CA ASP A 232 -23.70 2.10 1.55
C ASP A 232 -23.01 2.54 0.24
N ILE A 233 -21.71 2.86 0.27
CA ILE A 233 -20.90 3.12 -0.95
C ILE A 233 -20.81 1.85 -1.82
N LEU A 234 -20.57 0.69 -1.22
CA LEU A 234 -20.60 -0.59 -1.93
C LEU A 234 -21.97 -0.84 -2.60
N THR A 235 -23.06 -0.51 -1.91
CA THR A 235 -24.42 -0.64 -2.43
C THR A 235 -24.64 0.30 -3.63
N ASP A 236 -24.11 1.53 -3.59
CA ASP A 236 -24.16 2.46 -4.73
C ASP A 236 -23.38 1.91 -5.93
N LEU A 237 -22.13 1.48 -5.74
CA LEU A 237 -21.33 0.85 -6.79
C LEU A 237 -22.06 -0.36 -7.40
N ALA A 238 -22.62 -1.22 -6.55
CA ALA A 238 -23.36 -2.41 -6.97
C ALA A 238 -24.65 -2.09 -7.74
N SER A 239 -25.22 -0.89 -7.58
CA SER A 239 -26.37 -0.42 -8.37
C SER A 239 -26.00 0.06 -9.77
N ARG A 240 -24.71 0.35 -10.00
CA ARG A 240 -24.16 0.81 -11.28
C ARG A 240 -23.57 -0.34 -12.10
N VAL A 241 -22.91 -1.27 -11.42
CA VAL A 241 -22.32 -2.47 -12.03
C VAL A 241 -22.36 -3.63 -11.05
N ALA A 242 -22.54 -4.86 -11.52
CA ALA A 242 -22.31 -6.04 -10.70
C ALA A 242 -20.78 -6.29 -10.62
N PRO A 243 -20.09 -6.01 -9.49
CA PRO A 243 -18.64 -6.09 -9.43
C PRO A 243 -18.17 -7.53 -9.69
N PRO A 244 -17.03 -7.76 -10.37
CA PRO A 244 -16.57 -9.13 -10.61
C PRO A 244 -16.20 -9.88 -9.32
N GLY A 245 -15.72 -9.16 -8.30
CA GLY A 245 -15.43 -9.70 -6.97
C GLY A 245 -15.42 -8.60 -5.92
N VAL A 246 -15.64 -8.98 -4.66
CA VAL A 246 -15.54 -8.09 -3.49
C VAL A 246 -14.80 -8.81 -2.39
N LEU A 247 -13.75 -8.20 -1.86
CA LEU A 247 -12.89 -8.76 -0.81
C LEU A 247 -13.12 -8.02 0.51
N LEU A 248 -13.29 -8.77 1.60
CA LEU A 248 -13.13 -8.23 2.94
C LEU A 248 -11.64 -8.15 3.29
N GLU A 249 -11.15 -6.95 3.59
CA GLU A 249 -9.79 -6.73 4.07
C GLU A 249 -9.76 -6.55 5.60
N ARG A 250 -8.99 -7.43 6.26
CA ARG A 250 -8.73 -7.45 7.69
C ARG A 250 -7.24 -7.70 7.90
N ASP A 251 -6.51 -6.71 8.40
CA ASP A 251 -5.03 -6.78 8.55
C ASP A 251 -4.55 -6.97 9.98
N GLU A 252 -5.32 -6.51 10.95
CA GLU A 252 -4.99 -6.57 12.36
C GLU A 252 -6.26 -6.79 13.19
N ASN A 253 -6.09 -7.02 14.49
CA ASN A 253 -7.19 -7.22 15.44
C ASN A 253 -8.23 -8.24 14.93
N PHE A 254 -7.74 -9.42 14.56
CA PHE A 254 -8.53 -10.48 13.96
C PHE A 254 -9.61 -10.99 14.94
N PRO A 255 -10.91 -10.86 14.61
CA PRO A 255 -11.97 -11.39 15.45
C PRO A 255 -12.13 -12.90 15.23
N GLU A 256 -13.06 -13.49 15.98
CA GLU A 256 -13.44 -14.90 15.80
C GLU A 256 -14.03 -15.13 14.40
N ALA A 257 -13.88 -16.35 13.87
CA ALA A 257 -14.29 -16.68 12.50
C ALA A 257 -15.77 -16.35 12.19
N ALA A 258 -16.65 -16.55 13.17
CA ALA A 258 -18.09 -16.26 13.01
C ALA A 258 -18.37 -14.76 12.79
N GLU A 259 -17.54 -13.86 13.32
CA GLU A 259 -17.68 -12.43 13.10
C GLU A 259 -17.28 -12.07 11.67
N LEU A 260 -16.16 -12.62 11.17
CA LEU A 260 -15.73 -12.48 9.77
C LEU A 260 -16.79 -13.00 8.79
N GLU A 261 -17.41 -14.15 9.09
CA GLU A 261 -18.52 -14.70 8.29
C GLU A 261 -19.74 -13.75 8.27
N GLY A 262 -20.02 -13.10 9.41
CA GLY A 262 -21.05 -12.07 9.52
C GLY A 262 -20.77 -10.84 8.66
N GLU A 263 -19.53 -10.34 8.67
CA GLU A 263 -19.09 -9.23 7.81
C GLU A 263 -19.22 -9.58 6.32
N LEU A 264 -18.80 -10.78 5.92
CA LEU A 264 -18.99 -11.29 4.57
C LEU A 264 -20.47 -11.42 4.19
N GLY A 265 -21.32 -11.76 5.16
CA GLY A 265 -22.77 -11.75 5.01
C GLY A 265 -23.33 -10.35 4.72
N ALA A 266 -22.88 -9.35 5.47
CA ALA A 266 -23.27 -7.95 5.25
C ALA A 266 -22.82 -7.42 3.88
N ILE A 267 -21.62 -7.81 3.42
CA ILE A 267 -21.13 -7.51 2.07
C ILE A 267 -22.05 -8.10 1.00
N ARG A 268 -22.43 -9.38 1.13
CA ARG A 268 -23.38 -10.02 0.19
C ARG A 268 -24.73 -9.32 0.17
N GLU A 269 -25.26 -8.95 1.33
CA GLU A 269 -26.53 -8.22 1.45
C GLU A 269 -26.46 -6.83 0.77
N ALA A 270 -25.35 -6.11 0.91
CA ALA A 270 -25.14 -4.83 0.24
C ALA A 270 -25.12 -4.99 -1.31
N LEU A 271 -24.47 -6.03 -1.82
CA LEU A 271 -24.43 -6.34 -3.25
C LEU A 271 -25.82 -6.67 -3.80
N GLU A 272 -26.60 -7.49 -3.08
CA GLU A 272 -27.98 -7.83 -3.45
C GLU A 272 -28.88 -6.58 -3.48
N LYS A 273 -28.77 -5.72 -2.47
CA LYS A 273 -29.51 -4.44 -2.41
C LYS A 273 -29.17 -3.52 -3.57
N GLY A 274 -27.90 -3.41 -3.95
CA GLY A 274 -27.47 -2.61 -5.09
C GLY A 274 -28.01 -3.15 -6.41
N GLY A 275 -27.85 -4.45 -6.65
CA GLY A 275 -28.31 -5.12 -7.88
C GLY A 275 -29.83 -5.16 -8.05
N ALA A 276 -30.60 -5.06 -6.97
CA ALA A 276 -32.05 -4.96 -7.01
C ALA A 276 -32.58 -3.56 -7.37
N ARG A 277 -31.74 -2.52 -7.35
CA ARG A 277 -32.13 -1.17 -7.78
C ARG A 277 -32.12 -1.11 -9.32
N PRO A 278 -33.19 -0.65 -9.98
CA PRO A 278 -33.13 -0.41 -11.42
C PRO A 278 -32.06 0.65 -11.71
N ALA A 279 -31.17 0.37 -12.66
CA ALA A 279 -30.15 1.31 -13.10
C ALA A 279 -30.81 2.64 -13.50
N GLN A 280 -30.62 3.69 -12.70
CA GLN A 280 -31.00 5.04 -13.10
C GLN A 280 -29.91 5.57 -14.02
N VAL A 281 -30.01 5.23 -15.31
CA VAL A 281 -29.24 5.91 -16.34
C VAL A 281 -29.83 7.32 -16.48
N PRO A 282 -29.04 8.40 -16.36
CA PRO A 282 -29.51 9.74 -16.72
C PRO A 282 -29.90 9.69 -18.20
N LYS A 283 -31.18 9.97 -18.48
CA LYS A 283 -31.68 10.04 -19.84
C LYS A 283 -31.01 11.25 -20.50
N ALA A 284 -29.97 11.01 -21.32
CA ALA A 284 -29.42 12.03 -22.18
C ALA A 284 -30.56 12.56 -23.05
N GLU A 285 -30.92 13.83 -22.88
CA GLU A 285 -31.84 14.51 -23.78
C GLU A 285 -31.16 14.57 -25.14
N SER A 286 -31.75 13.88 -26.12
CA SER A 286 -31.36 13.93 -27.51
C SER A 286 -31.60 15.33 -28.05
N ALA A 287 -30.55 16.14 -28.13
CA ALA A 287 -30.53 17.29 -29.01
C ALA A 287 -30.27 16.78 -30.43
N ASP A 288 -31.30 16.85 -31.27
CA ASP A 288 -31.17 16.73 -32.72
C ASP A 288 -30.14 17.75 -33.21
N VAL A 289 -29.05 17.27 -33.80
CA VAL A 289 -28.14 18.10 -34.61
C VAL A 289 -28.01 17.43 -35.97
N ASP A 290 -28.46 18.19 -36.96
CA ASP A 290 -28.48 17.82 -38.37
C ASP A 290 -27.11 17.37 -38.88
N ALA A 291 -27.15 16.33 -39.71
CA ALA A 291 -25.99 15.75 -40.37
C ALA A 291 -25.51 16.64 -41.53
N GLU A 292 -24.30 17.17 -41.41
CA GLU A 292 -23.49 17.59 -42.56
C GLU A 292 -22.25 16.70 -42.67
N SER A 293 -22.22 15.95 -43.76
CA SER A 293 -21.17 15.04 -44.17
C SER A 293 -19.90 15.80 -44.58
N ALA A 294 -18.80 15.54 -43.88
CA ALA A 294 -17.44 15.82 -44.36
C ALA A 294 -16.61 14.55 -44.24
N GLU A 295 -16.24 13.98 -45.39
CA GLU A 295 -15.23 12.94 -45.50
C GLU A 295 -13.90 13.46 -44.95
N VAL A 296 -13.35 12.79 -43.94
CA VAL A 296 -11.96 12.95 -43.53
C VAL A 296 -11.30 11.58 -43.56
N GLY A 297 -10.27 11.48 -44.38
CA GLY A 297 -9.55 10.25 -44.68
C GLY A 297 -8.95 9.59 -43.45
N VAL A 298 -9.09 8.26 -43.43
CA VAL A 298 -8.40 7.37 -42.49
C VAL A 298 -6.91 7.40 -42.81
N ALA A 299 -6.16 8.19 -42.04
CA ALA A 299 -4.73 8.00 -41.88
C ALA A 299 -4.51 7.21 -40.58
N ALA A 300 -4.21 5.92 -40.74
CA ALA A 300 -3.70 5.11 -39.65
C ALA A 300 -2.31 5.62 -39.27
N ASP A 301 -2.24 6.43 -38.21
CA ASP A 301 -0.98 6.81 -37.60
C ASP A 301 -0.73 5.89 -36.40
N THR A 302 0.09 4.86 -36.62
CA THR A 302 0.72 4.09 -35.56
C THR A 302 1.80 4.95 -34.92
N ALA A 303 1.39 5.96 -34.15
CA ALA A 303 2.28 6.78 -33.34
C ALA A 303 2.36 6.19 -31.94
N GLY A 304 3.51 5.62 -31.58
CA GLY A 304 3.79 5.19 -30.22
C GLY A 304 3.53 6.34 -29.24
N THR A 305 2.77 6.06 -28.18
CA THR A 305 2.51 7.03 -27.12
C THR A 305 3.84 7.51 -26.54
N PRO A 306 4.10 8.82 -26.47
CA PRO A 306 5.39 9.32 -25.99
C PRO A 306 5.60 8.88 -24.54
N ALA A 307 6.83 8.47 -24.23
CA ALA A 307 7.31 8.37 -22.85
C ALA A 307 7.05 9.69 -22.11
N SER A 308 6.92 9.66 -20.78
CA SER A 308 6.74 10.90 -20.01
C SER A 308 7.82 11.90 -20.41
N ASP A 309 7.43 13.15 -20.67
CA ASP A 309 8.39 14.21 -21.00
C ASP A 309 9.37 14.34 -19.82
N ALA A 310 10.69 14.28 -20.07
CA ALA A 310 11.70 14.29 -19.01
C ALA A 310 11.53 15.45 -17.99
N PRO A 311 11.09 16.67 -18.39
CA PRO A 311 10.65 17.73 -17.50
C PRO A 311 9.48 17.38 -16.57
N ALA A 312 8.45 16.65 -17.02
CA ALA A 312 7.31 16.25 -16.18
C ALA A 312 7.76 15.32 -15.05
N ARG A 313 8.56 14.30 -15.39
CA ARG A 313 9.15 13.39 -14.40
C ARG A 313 10.04 14.12 -13.40
N GLN A 314 10.84 15.07 -13.87
CA GLN A 314 11.69 15.89 -13.00
C GLN A 314 10.87 16.76 -12.03
N ARG A 315 9.79 17.40 -12.51
CA ARG A 315 8.89 18.22 -11.66
C ARG A 315 8.20 17.37 -10.60
N LEU A 316 7.67 16.20 -10.98
CA LEU A 316 7.08 15.26 -10.04
C LEU A 316 8.10 14.80 -9.00
N ALA A 317 9.33 14.47 -9.43
CA ALA A 317 10.38 14.03 -8.52
C ALA A 317 10.71 15.07 -7.45
N LEU A 318 10.81 16.35 -7.84
CA LEU A 318 11.04 17.45 -6.90
C LEU A 318 9.88 17.60 -5.90
N ALA A 319 8.63 17.57 -6.38
CA ALA A 319 7.45 17.69 -5.54
C ALA A 319 7.33 16.54 -4.52
N GLN A 320 7.48 15.29 -4.97
CA GLN A 320 7.48 14.10 -4.10
C GLN A 320 8.64 14.10 -3.11
N THR A 321 9.83 14.52 -3.53
CA THR A 321 11.00 14.63 -2.64
C THR A 321 10.77 15.66 -1.56
N ALA A 322 10.21 16.83 -1.90
CA ALA A 322 9.91 17.88 -0.93
C ALA A 322 8.87 17.42 0.11
N LEU A 323 7.76 16.82 -0.33
CA LEU A 323 6.74 16.28 0.58
C LEU A 323 7.34 15.19 1.49
N LEU A 324 8.03 14.21 0.91
CA LEU A 324 8.57 13.09 1.68
C LEU A 324 9.63 13.56 2.68
N SER A 325 10.50 14.49 2.29
CA SER A 325 11.48 15.09 3.20
C SER A 325 10.81 15.76 4.41
N ALA A 326 9.69 16.45 4.21
CA ALA A 326 8.96 17.08 5.30
C ALA A 326 8.33 16.04 6.24
N LEU A 327 7.83 14.93 5.68
CA LEU A 327 7.20 13.85 6.44
C LEU A 327 8.19 13.02 7.26
N VAL A 328 9.38 12.70 6.72
CA VAL A 328 10.30 11.73 7.37
C VAL A 328 11.63 12.31 7.81
N ALA A 329 12.06 13.45 7.26
CA ALA A 329 13.35 14.07 7.56
C ALA A 329 13.24 15.41 8.32
N GLY A 330 12.02 15.86 8.63
CA GLY A 330 11.79 17.08 9.42
C GLY A 330 12.15 18.37 8.69
N THR A 331 12.19 18.35 7.35
CA THR A 331 12.36 19.58 6.56
C THR A 331 11.09 20.45 6.63
N PRO A 332 11.17 21.75 6.30
CA PRO A 332 9.99 22.61 6.25
C PRO A 332 8.89 22.04 5.34
N VAL A 333 7.63 22.25 5.75
CA VAL A 333 6.46 21.88 4.96
C VAL A 333 6.46 22.66 3.63
N PRO A 334 6.33 21.99 2.47
CA PRO A 334 6.26 22.66 1.18
C PRO A 334 5.03 23.58 1.08
N GLU A 335 5.11 24.57 0.20
CA GLU A 335 4.01 25.52 -0.03
C GLU A 335 2.72 24.82 -0.47
N GLY A 336 1.56 25.36 -0.05
CA GLY A 336 0.24 24.85 -0.43
C GLY A 336 -0.27 23.68 0.42
N PHE A 337 0.58 23.02 1.23
CA PHE A 337 0.14 21.95 2.11
C PHE A 337 -0.36 22.43 3.47
N ASP A 338 -1.40 21.75 3.99
CA ASP A 338 -1.86 21.90 5.36
C ASP A 338 -0.83 21.33 6.36
N ARG A 339 -0.21 22.22 7.14
CA ARG A 339 0.82 21.86 8.13
C ARG A 339 0.31 20.95 9.24
N VAL A 340 -0.95 21.09 9.65
CA VAL A 340 -1.56 20.26 10.70
C VAL A 340 -1.75 18.85 10.18
N ARG A 341 -2.35 18.69 8.99
CA ARG A 341 -2.54 17.38 8.34
C ARG A 341 -1.21 16.67 8.06
N LEU A 342 -0.20 17.39 7.57
CA LEU A 342 1.15 16.83 7.40
C LEU A 342 1.76 16.39 8.73
N GLY A 343 1.56 17.15 9.80
CA GLY A 343 1.99 16.76 11.13
C GLY A 343 1.31 15.47 11.63
N VAL A 344 0.02 15.28 11.34
CA VAL A 344 -0.70 14.03 11.64
C VAL A 344 -0.13 12.88 10.81
N GLN A 345 0.06 13.05 9.50
CA GLN A 345 0.65 12.03 8.62
C GLN A 345 2.06 11.62 9.08
N ALA A 346 2.92 12.59 9.39
CA ALA A 346 4.28 12.32 9.86
C ALA A 346 4.30 11.48 11.15
N ARG A 347 3.41 11.80 12.11
CA ARG A 347 3.27 11.00 13.35
C ARG A 347 2.72 9.60 13.07
N ALA A 348 1.75 9.47 12.16
CA ALA A 348 1.21 8.18 11.76
C ALA A 348 2.27 7.29 11.10
N LEU A 349 3.09 7.84 10.20
CA LEU A 349 4.22 7.15 9.58
C LEU A 349 5.27 6.71 10.63
N ALA A 350 5.65 7.60 11.55
CA ALA A 350 6.58 7.26 12.63
C ALA A 350 6.04 6.14 13.54
N GLY A 351 4.74 6.17 13.85
CA GLY A 351 4.04 5.11 14.60
C GLY A 351 4.08 3.78 13.87
N LYS A 352 3.62 3.74 12.60
CA LYS A 352 3.64 2.55 11.76
C LYS A 352 5.06 1.97 11.63
N ARG A 353 6.07 2.82 11.46
CA ARG A 353 7.48 2.42 11.40
C ARG A 353 7.94 1.78 12.71
N ALA A 354 7.54 2.31 13.87
CA ALA A 354 7.81 1.69 15.16
C ALA A 354 7.14 0.30 15.27
N ASP A 355 5.90 0.19 14.82
CA ASP A 355 5.15 -1.08 14.88
C ASP A 355 5.78 -2.15 13.98
N VAL A 356 6.21 -1.79 12.77
CA VAL A 356 6.91 -2.71 11.86
C VAL A 356 8.30 -3.10 12.40
N VAL A 357 9.05 -2.15 12.96
CA VAL A 357 10.35 -2.47 13.60
C VAL A 357 10.15 -3.40 14.78
N ALA A 358 9.11 -3.22 15.59
CA ALA A 358 8.78 -4.12 16.68
C ALA A 358 8.46 -5.55 16.19
N LYS A 359 7.76 -5.70 15.06
CA LYS A 359 7.49 -7.02 14.45
C LYS A 359 8.78 -7.68 13.92
N ILE A 360 9.67 -6.92 13.30
CA ILE A 360 10.91 -7.43 12.68
C ILE A 360 12.04 -7.68 13.69
N ALA A 361 12.07 -6.89 14.77
CA ALA A 361 13.05 -6.94 15.85
C ALA A 361 12.33 -6.96 17.20
N PRO A 362 11.61 -8.04 17.54
CA PRO A 362 10.79 -8.12 18.75
C PRO A 362 11.60 -7.98 20.04
N GLU A 363 12.90 -8.27 20.01
CA GLU A 363 13.74 -8.10 21.19
C GLU A 363 13.97 -6.62 21.54
N LEU A 364 13.77 -5.67 20.62
CA LEU A 364 13.92 -4.24 20.92
C LEU A 364 12.84 -3.75 21.91
N PRO A 365 11.53 -3.99 21.69
CA PRO A 365 10.51 -3.79 22.71
C PRO A 365 10.77 -4.55 24.02
N GLU A 366 11.27 -5.78 23.97
CA GLU A 366 11.61 -6.54 25.19
C GLU A 366 12.73 -5.88 26.00
N ILE A 367 13.79 -5.40 25.34
CA ILE A 367 14.95 -4.76 25.97
C ILE A 367 14.60 -3.38 26.53
N LEU A 368 13.80 -2.61 25.78
CA LEU A 368 13.49 -1.21 26.11
C LEU A 368 12.20 -1.05 26.92
N GLY A 369 11.36 -2.10 26.98
CA GLY A 369 10.08 -2.08 27.68
C GLY A 369 9.19 -0.92 27.24
N ALA A 370 8.57 -0.24 28.21
CA ALA A 370 7.69 0.90 27.96
C ALA A 370 8.40 2.10 27.29
N ALA A 371 9.74 2.17 27.35
CA ALA A 371 10.50 3.25 26.73
C ALA A 371 10.68 3.07 25.21
N TYR A 372 10.39 1.89 24.64
CA TYR A 372 10.56 1.60 23.22
C TYR A 372 9.82 2.61 22.33
N ARG A 373 8.50 2.71 22.47
CA ARG A 373 7.66 3.53 21.58
C ARG A 373 7.99 5.01 21.70
N PRO A 374 8.07 5.63 22.90
CA PRO A 374 8.48 7.03 23.03
C PRO A 374 9.87 7.31 22.45
N ALA A 375 10.84 6.41 22.67
CA ALA A 375 12.18 6.57 22.14
C ALA A 375 12.22 6.48 20.61
N PHE A 376 11.48 5.55 20.01
CA PHE A 376 11.40 5.42 18.57
C PHE A 376 10.72 6.64 17.93
N LEU A 377 9.63 7.13 18.52
CA LEU A 377 8.93 8.32 18.02
C LEU A 377 9.75 9.61 18.16
N ALA A 378 10.69 9.67 19.11
CA ALA A 378 11.67 10.75 19.21
C ALA A 378 12.82 10.62 18.21
N TYR A 379 13.17 9.39 17.82
CA TYR A 379 14.22 9.07 16.85
C TYR A 379 13.77 9.29 15.41
N ALA A 380 12.59 8.79 15.05
CA ALA A 380 12.14 8.72 13.67
C ALA A 380 12.15 10.08 12.94
N PRO A 381 11.71 11.21 13.56
CA PRO A 381 11.86 12.53 12.95
C PRO A 381 13.33 12.89 12.75
N GLY A 382 13.74 13.04 11.49
CA GLY A 382 15.12 13.40 11.12
C GLY A 382 16.05 12.22 10.88
N HIS A 383 15.57 10.99 11.04
CA HIS A 383 16.31 9.78 10.69
C HIS A 383 15.48 8.97 9.67
N PRO A 384 15.39 9.41 8.41
CA PRO A 384 14.61 8.70 7.39
C PRO A 384 15.14 7.28 7.18
N MET A 385 14.24 6.36 6.82
CA MET A 385 14.63 4.99 6.48
C MET A 385 15.39 4.99 5.14
N THR A 386 16.54 4.32 5.10
CA THR A 386 17.45 4.33 3.93
C THR A 386 17.62 2.96 3.27
N ALA A 387 17.45 1.86 4.02
CA ALA A 387 17.65 0.51 3.51
C ALA A 387 16.74 -0.51 4.22
N GLY A 388 15.46 -0.17 4.32
CA GLY A 388 14.43 -1.02 4.93
C GLY A 388 14.51 -1.17 6.45
N TYR A 389 13.50 -1.85 6.99
CA TYR A 389 13.23 -1.90 8.43
C TYR A 389 14.29 -2.61 9.29
N ARG A 390 15.01 -3.61 8.73
CA ARG A 390 16.09 -4.28 9.47
C ARG A 390 17.27 -3.35 9.73
N LYS A 391 17.65 -2.55 8.72
CA LYS A 391 18.70 -1.54 8.87
C LYS A 391 18.23 -0.44 9.82
N ASP A 392 16.98 -0.03 9.69
CA ASP A 392 16.37 0.95 10.56
C ASP A 392 16.39 0.54 12.05
N ALA A 393 16.03 -0.72 12.36
CA ALA A 393 16.14 -1.27 13.71
C ALA A 393 17.58 -1.18 14.27
N LEU A 394 18.60 -1.42 13.43
CA LEU A 394 20.00 -1.28 13.81
C LEU A 394 20.39 0.19 14.04
N ASP A 395 19.94 1.10 13.19
CA ASP A 395 20.24 2.53 13.27
C ASP A 395 19.58 3.18 14.48
N PHE A 396 18.35 2.78 14.81
CA PHE A 396 17.67 3.16 16.03
C PHE A 396 18.44 2.70 17.28
N ALA A 397 18.84 1.43 17.32
CA ALA A 397 19.62 0.90 18.43
C ALA A 397 20.98 1.61 18.56
N GLU A 398 21.66 1.90 17.46
CA GLU A 398 22.89 2.68 17.44
C GLU A 398 22.69 4.10 17.97
N HIS A 399 21.64 4.78 17.51
CA HIS A 399 21.28 6.12 17.97
C HIS A 399 21.10 6.16 19.49
N LEU A 400 20.38 5.20 20.07
CA LEU A 400 20.19 5.12 21.53
C LEU A 400 21.50 4.86 22.29
N LEU A 401 22.39 4.03 21.74
CA LEU A 401 23.71 3.74 22.32
C LEU A 401 24.62 4.97 22.30
N LEU A 402 24.59 5.76 21.22
CA LEU A 402 25.37 6.98 21.07
C LEU A 402 24.82 8.13 21.91
N ALA A 403 23.50 8.29 21.98
CA ALA A 403 22.85 9.36 22.74
C ALA A 403 22.95 9.15 24.27
N GLY A 404 23.32 7.94 24.73
CA GLY A 404 23.43 7.62 26.15
C GLY A 404 22.09 7.61 26.91
N ARG A 405 20.96 7.59 26.20
CA ARG A 405 19.59 7.75 26.73
C ARG A 405 18.96 6.48 27.33
N THR A 406 19.71 5.40 27.49
CA THR A 406 19.22 4.18 28.15
C THR A 406 19.25 4.39 29.66
N GLU A 407 18.09 4.22 30.31
CA GLU A 407 17.82 4.56 31.72
C GLU A 407 18.67 3.76 32.72
N ASP A 408 19.05 2.52 32.38
CA ASP A 408 19.92 1.70 33.22
C ASP A 408 21.05 0.98 32.43
N ALA A 409 22.08 0.55 33.17
CA ALA A 409 23.27 -0.10 32.62
C ALA A 409 23.01 -1.52 32.09
N ALA A 410 21.94 -2.18 32.52
CA ALA A 410 21.55 -3.53 32.06
C ALA A 410 20.89 -3.44 30.67
N THR A 411 19.91 -2.56 30.49
CA THR A 411 19.30 -2.25 29.19
C THR A 411 20.34 -1.80 28.18
N ARG A 412 21.27 -0.91 28.57
CA ARG A 412 22.37 -0.50 27.69
C ARG A 412 23.24 -1.68 27.24
N ARG A 413 23.52 -2.62 28.15
CA ARG A 413 24.31 -3.81 27.85
C ARG A 413 23.57 -4.76 26.92
N ALA A 414 22.29 -5.02 27.19
CA ALA A 414 21.44 -5.87 26.36
C ALA A 414 21.28 -5.31 24.94
N LEU A 415 20.99 -4.00 24.82
CA LEU A 415 20.90 -3.32 23.53
C LEU A 415 22.23 -3.37 22.75
N ARG A 416 23.36 -3.16 23.44
CA ARG A 416 24.70 -3.27 22.84
C ARG A 416 24.99 -4.69 22.37
N GLU A 417 24.60 -5.71 23.14
CA GLU A 417 24.77 -7.11 22.75
C GLU A 417 23.90 -7.45 21.53
N TRP A 418 22.63 -7.03 21.52
CA TRP A 418 21.70 -7.18 20.40
C TRP A 418 22.24 -6.54 19.12
N TRP A 419 22.72 -5.29 19.21
CA TRP A 419 23.27 -4.56 18.06
C TRP A 419 24.52 -5.25 17.52
N LEU A 420 25.47 -5.60 18.40
CA LEU A 420 26.73 -6.24 17.99
C LEU A 420 26.56 -7.67 17.44
N ASP A 421 25.46 -8.34 17.76
CA ASP A 421 25.13 -9.65 17.18
C ASP A 421 24.67 -9.53 15.72
N ARG A 422 24.11 -8.39 15.34
CA ARG A 422 23.45 -8.16 14.05
C ARG A 422 24.19 -7.18 13.13
N SER A 423 25.06 -6.33 13.67
CA SER A 423 25.83 -5.34 12.88
C SER A 423 27.12 -5.89 12.27
N GLY A 424 27.56 -7.09 12.66
CA GLY A 424 28.78 -7.73 12.15
C GLY A 424 28.54 -8.69 10.97
N PRO A 425 29.58 -9.00 10.16
CA PRO A 425 29.47 -9.93 9.04
C PRO A 425 29.21 -11.40 9.46
N ALA A 426 29.35 -11.73 10.74
CA ALA A 426 28.97 -13.01 11.32
C ALA A 426 28.40 -12.80 12.74
N PRO A 427 27.26 -13.45 13.08
CA PRO A 427 26.64 -13.30 14.39
C PRO A 427 27.58 -13.77 15.51
N ARG A 428 27.39 -13.23 16.71
CA ARG A 428 28.15 -13.66 17.89
C ARG A 428 27.63 -15.02 18.31
N SER A 429 28.49 -16.03 18.21
CA SER A 429 28.17 -17.37 18.70
C SER A 429 27.63 -17.32 20.14
N ARG A 430 26.42 -17.85 20.35
CA ARG A 430 25.78 -18.00 21.66
C ARG A 430 26.41 -19.11 22.51
N ARG A 431 27.41 -19.84 22.00
CA ARG A 431 28.10 -20.91 22.75
C ARG A 431 28.98 -20.31 23.85
N PRO A 432 28.86 -20.74 25.13
CA PRO A 432 29.64 -20.21 26.25
C PRO A 432 31.16 -20.26 26.00
N THR A 433 31.61 -21.32 25.33
CA THR A 433 33.01 -21.57 24.97
C THR A 433 33.58 -20.53 24.01
N VAL A 434 32.77 -19.99 23.08
CA VAL A 434 33.19 -18.98 22.10
C VAL A 434 33.22 -17.57 22.71
N ARG A 435 32.36 -17.28 23.71
CA ARG A 435 32.48 -16.06 24.54
C ARG A 435 33.78 -16.05 25.34
N LEU A 436 34.13 -17.18 25.96
CA LEU A 436 35.36 -17.31 26.76
C LEU A 436 36.62 -17.15 25.87
N ALA A 437 36.63 -17.78 24.69
CA ALA A 437 37.74 -17.69 23.73
C ALA A 437 37.97 -16.27 23.17
N ARG A 438 36.91 -15.46 23.03
CA ARG A 438 37.03 -14.05 22.60
C ARG A 438 37.47 -13.12 23.73
N ALA A 439 37.07 -13.40 24.97
CA ALA A 439 37.53 -12.67 26.15
C ALA A 439 39.04 -12.88 26.39
N THR A 440 39.53 -14.11 26.26
CA THR A 440 40.97 -14.43 26.35
C THR A 440 41.76 -13.83 25.19
N ARG A 441 41.21 -13.77 23.98
CA ARG A 441 41.87 -13.13 22.82
C ARG A 441 42.06 -11.60 22.99
N ARG A 442 41.15 -10.91 23.70
CA ARG A 442 41.32 -9.48 24.04
C ARG A 442 42.34 -9.22 25.15
N VAL A 443 42.56 -10.20 26.03
CA VAL A 443 43.61 -10.13 27.06
C VAL A 443 44.99 -10.42 26.46
N LEU A 444 45.07 -11.30 25.47
CA LEU A 444 46.33 -11.67 24.79
C LEU A 444 46.81 -10.66 23.74
N LEU A 445 45.94 -9.79 23.22
CA LEU A 445 46.27 -8.77 22.22
C LEU A 445 46.50 -7.36 22.81
N ARG A 446 46.55 -7.23 24.15
CA ARG A 446 47.16 -6.08 24.83
C ARG A 446 48.58 -6.44 25.23
N ARG A 447 49.49 -6.43 24.26
CA ARG A 447 50.91 -6.12 24.45
C ARG A 447 51.32 -5.14 23.37
#